data_AF-A0A6J5V810-F1
#
_entry.id   AF-A0A6J5V810-F1
#
_cell.length_a   1.000
_cell.length_b   1.000
_cell.length_c   1.000
_cell.angle_alpha   90.00
_cell.angle_beta   90.00
_cell.angle_gamma   90.00
#
_symmetry.space_group_name_H-M   'P 1'
#
loop_
_entity.id
_entity.type
_entity.pdbx_description
1 polymer ?
#
loop_
_entity_poly.entity_id
_entity_poly.type
_entity_poly.pdbx_seq_one_letter_code
_entity_poly.pdbx_strand_id
1 'polypeptide(L)'
;MSKSAVVLHALNNLTVTRFVEDATSFEKCSKECFGALDADGKGGLSREKLRAGFGKLLPGIGYVSQPKDEINVLHDAIFERFDADKNGVIDCHEFKSLLMETMLAVARGIGGSPVLVALEHGSLLRKAAEHEQSRTSN
;
A
#
# COMPACT_ATOMS: atom_id res chain seq x y z
N MET A 1 0.93 -15.85 -19.69
CA MET A 1 1.35 -15.54 -18.32
C MET A 1 2.46 -14.50 -18.41
N SER A 2 2.19 -13.23 -18.10
CA SER A 2 3.26 -12.23 -18.04
C SER A 2 4.10 -12.52 -16.81
N LYS A 3 5.42 -12.71 -16.97
CA LYS A 3 6.34 -12.81 -15.83
C LYS A 3 6.23 -11.49 -15.05
N SER A 4 5.73 -11.54 -13.81
CA SER A 4 5.84 -10.39 -12.90
C SER A 4 7.32 -10.07 -12.76
N ALA A 5 7.77 -8.96 -13.33
CA ALA A 5 9.17 -8.54 -13.28
C ALA A 5 9.43 -7.94 -11.91
N VAL A 6 10.14 -8.70 -11.06
CA VAL A 6 10.58 -8.25 -9.74
C VAL A 6 11.95 -7.58 -9.87
N VAL A 7 12.17 -6.48 -9.16
CA VAL A 7 13.43 -5.72 -9.17
C VAL A 7 13.94 -5.55 -7.74
N LEU A 8 15.24 -5.73 -7.53
CA LEU A 8 15.87 -5.54 -6.22
C LEU A 8 16.17 -4.06 -5.96
N HIS A 9 15.74 -3.56 -4.80
CA HIS A 9 16.03 -2.21 -4.33
C HIS A 9 16.52 -2.25 -2.88
N ALA A 10 17.49 -1.39 -2.55
CA ALA A 10 17.84 -1.11 -1.17
C ALA A 10 16.85 -0.08 -0.60
N LEU A 11 16.13 -0.44 0.45
CA LEU A 11 15.17 0.44 1.13
C LEU A 11 15.56 0.60 2.60
N ASN A 12 15.28 1.75 3.18
CA ASN A 12 15.23 1.96 4.62
C ASN A 12 14.00 2.79 5.00
N ASN A 13 13.84 3.06 6.29
CA ASN A 13 12.74 3.86 6.80
C ASN A 13 12.62 5.21 6.08
N LEU A 14 13.74 5.90 5.80
CA LEU A 14 13.76 7.20 5.14
C LEU A 14 13.23 7.12 3.71
N THR A 15 13.57 6.08 2.95
CA THR A 15 13.02 5.87 1.60
C THR A 15 11.48 5.86 1.63
N VAL A 16 10.91 5.18 2.63
CA VAL A 16 9.46 5.03 2.77
C VAL A 16 8.81 6.29 3.36
N THR A 17 9.35 6.87 4.44
CA THR A 17 8.77 8.05 5.08
C THR A 17 8.80 9.26 4.15
N ARG A 18 9.91 9.49 3.43
CA ARG A 18 10.03 10.62 2.52
C ARG A 18 9.05 10.53 1.34
N PHE A 19 8.74 9.33 0.87
CA PHE A 19 7.71 9.14 -0.14
C PHE A 19 6.31 9.48 0.40
N VAL A 20 5.99 9.06 1.63
CA VAL A 20 4.72 9.38 2.28
C VAL A 20 4.58 10.88 2.58
N GLU A 21 5.68 11.53 2.96
CA GLU A 21 5.73 12.97 3.27
C GLU A 21 5.61 13.86 2.03
N ASP A 22 5.98 13.38 0.84
CA ASP A 22 5.68 14.06 -0.41
C ASP A 22 4.19 13.91 -0.75
N ALA A 23 3.40 14.85 -0.23
CA ALA A 23 1.95 14.87 -0.37
C ALA A 23 1.48 14.77 -1.83
N THR A 24 2.22 15.32 -2.79
CA THR A 24 1.83 15.32 -4.21
C THR A 24 2.03 13.93 -4.83
N SER A 25 3.24 13.37 -4.65
CA SER A 25 3.58 12.04 -5.16
C SER A 25 2.72 10.97 -4.49
N PHE A 26 2.54 11.07 -3.17
CA PHE A 26 1.76 10.13 -2.40
C PHE A 26 0.26 10.20 -2.72
N GLU A 27 -0.31 11.40 -2.89
CA GLU A 27 -1.72 11.54 -3.29
C GLU A 27 -2.00 10.97 -4.67
N LYS A 28 -1.12 11.25 -5.64
CA LYS A 28 -1.23 10.65 -6.98
C LYS A 28 -1.19 9.13 -6.89
N CYS A 29 -0.22 8.58 -6.16
CA CYS A 29 -0.12 7.14 -5.94
C CYS A 29 -1.38 6.56 -5.28
N SER A 30 -1.88 7.20 -4.23
CA SER A 30 -3.07 6.74 -3.51
C SER A 30 -4.29 6.68 -4.42
N LYS A 31 -4.49 7.70 -5.28
CA LYS A 31 -5.59 7.72 -6.25
C LYS A 31 -5.46 6.63 -7.31
N GLU A 32 -4.24 6.39 -7.82
CA GLU A 32 -3.99 5.29 -8.76
C GLU A 32 -4.28 3.91 -8.13
N CYS A 33 -3.82 3.70 -6.90
CA CYS A 33 -4.09 2.47 -6.15
C CYS A 33 -5.59 2.30 -5.85
N PHE A 34 -6.28 3.37 -5.46
CA PHE A 34 -7.73 3.36 -5.24
C PHE A 34 -8.49 2.99 -6.52
N GLY A 35 -8.17 3.66 -7.64
CA GLY A 35 -8.81 3.38 -8.93
C GLY A 35 -8.56 1.96 -9.44
N ALA A 36 -7.41 1.35 -9.11
CA ALA A 36 -7.15 -0.05 -9.41
C ALA A 36 -8.02 -1.04 -8.61
N LEU A 37 -8.49 -0.62 -7.41
CA LEU A 37 -9.38 -1.42 -6.56
C LEU A 37 -10.86 -1.14 -6.85
N ASP A 38 -11.22 0.11 -7.12
CA ASP A 38 -12.60 0.54 -7.43
C ASP A 38 -12.90 0.36 -8.93
N ALA A 39 -12.79 -0.87 -9.43
CA ALA A 39 -12.88 -1.18 -10.86
C ALA A 39 -14.26 -0.86 -11.48
N ASP A 40 -15.31 -0.77 -10.68
CA ASP A 40 -16.67 -0.37 -11.08
C ASP A 40 -16.92 1.15 -10.96
N GLY A 41 -15.95 1.92 -10.46
CA GLY A 41 -15.97 3.39 -10.42
C GLY A 41 -17.08 3.97 -9.55
N LYS A 42 -17.50 3.26 -8.50
CA LYS A 42 -18.58 3.72 -7.61
C LYS A 42 -18.10 4.73 -6.57
N GLY A 43 -16.81 5.02 -6.52
CA GLY A 43 -16.21 5.96 -5.58
C GLY A 43 -16.01 5.38 -4.18
N GLY A 44 -16.13 4.06 -4.01
CA GLY A 44 -16.07 3.42 -2.69
C GLY A 44 -15.68 1.94 -2.74
N LEU A 45 -14.79 1.55 -1.84
CA LEU A 45 -14.33 0.17 -1.68
C LEU A 45 -15.19 -0.53 -0.65
N SER A 46 -15.96 -1.52 -1.07
CA SER A 46 -16.63 -2.43 -0.13
C SER A 46 -15.62 -3.35 0.55
N ARG A 47 -16.05 -4.02 1.62
CA ARG A 47 -15.24 -4.99 2.37
C ARG A 47 -14.68 -6.10 1.47
N GLU A 48 -15.46 -6.57 0.50
CA GLU A 48 -15.05 -7.59 -0.47
C GLU A 48 -14.00 -7.06 -1.45
N LYS A 49 -14.17 -5.84 -1.96
CA LYS A 49 -13.20 -5.21 -2.87
C LYS A 49 -11.86 -4.99 -2.17
N LEU A 50 -11.90 -4.48 -0.95
CA LEU A 50 -10.70 -4.30 -0.13
C LEU A 50 -10.02 -5.66 0.11
N ARG A 51 -10.76 -6.68 0.56
CA ARG A 51 -10.22 -8.04 0.77
C ARG A 51 -9.60 -8.63 -0.49
N ALA A 52 -10.23 -8.47 -1.64
CA ALA A 52 -9.78 -9.06 -2.91
C ALA A 52 -8.53 -8.38 -3.50
N GLY A 53 -8.30 -7.09 -3.20
CA GLY A 53 -7.26 -6.31 -3.84
C GLY A 53 -6.18 -5.74 -2.93
N PHE A 54 -6.42 -5.62 -1.62
CA PHE A 54 -5.45 -5.05 -0.68
C PHE A 54 -4.13 -5.84 -0.67
N GLY A 55 -4.19 -7.18 -0.72
CA GLY A 55 -3.00 -8.03 -0.81
C GLY A 55 -2.20 -7.85 -2.11
N LYS A 56 -2.81 -7.35 -3.19
CA LYS A 56 -2.12 -7.08 -4.47
C LYS A 56 -1.38 -5.74 -4.47
N LEU A 57 -1.83 -4.78 -3.67
CA LEU A 57 -1.16 -3.47 -3.53
C LEU A 57 0.08 -3.55 -2.66
N LEU A 58 0.06 -4.47 -1.69
CA LEU A 58 1.11 -4.68 -0.70
C LEU A 58 1.61 -6.13 -0.73
N PRO A 59 2.13 -6.60 -1.88
CA PRO A 59 2.69 -7.94 -1.98
C PRO A 59 3.87 -8.05 -1.00
N GLY A 60 3.81 -9.06 -0.13
CA GLY A 60 4.91 -9.36 0.82
C GLY A 60 4.77 -8.75 2.22
N ILE A 61 3.76 -7.93 2.52
CA ILE A 61 3.52 -7.42 3.90
C ILE A 61 2.76 -8.46 4.75
N GLY A 62 3.24 -9.71 4.75
CA GLY A 62 2.80 -10.72 5.71
C GLY A 62 1.48 -11.47 5.44
N TYR A 63 0.71 -11.13 4.40
CA TYR A 63 -0.55 -11.84 4.09
C TYR A 63 -0.37 -13.28 3.56
N VAL A 64 0.87 -13.73 3.32
CA VAL A 64 1.14 -14.90 2.46
C VAL A 64 1.12 -16.24 3.21
N SER A 65 0.85 -16.30 4.52
CA SER A 65 0.85 -17.60 5.24
C SER A 65 -0.10 -17.73 6.44
N GLN A 66 -1.09 -16.86 6.59
CA GLN A 66 -2.08 -17.00 7.67
C GLN A 66 -3.33 -17.79 7.23
N PRO A 67 -4.00 -18.51 8.14
CA PRO A 67 -5.32 -19.11 7.88
C PRO A 67 -6.29 -18.07 7.33
N LYS A 68 -7.15 -18.47 6.38
CA LYS A 68 -8.14 -17.58 5.74
C LYS A 68 -9.01 -16.85 6.76
N ASP A 69 -9.32 -17.48 7.89
CA ASP A 69 -10.19 -16.90 8.92
C ASP A 69 -9.48 -15.78 9.70
N GLU A 70 -8.19 -15.91 10.01
CA GLU A 70 -7.39 -14.85 10.65
C GLU A 70 -7.23 -13.64 9.72
N ILE A 71 -7.04 -13.90 8.43
CA ILE A 71 -6.95 -12.88 7.38
C ILE A 71 -8.29 -12.12 7.26
N ASN A 72 -9.43 -12.82 7.35
CA ASN A 72 -10.74 -12.20 7.31
C ASN A 72 -10.98 -11.28 8.51
N VAL A 73 -10.63 -11.72 9.72
CA VAL A 73 -10.74 -10.89 10.94
C VAL A 73 -9.88 -9.63 10.83
N LEU A 74 -8.65 -9.75 10.30
CA LEU A 74 -7.78 -8.59 10.07
C LEU A 74 -8.38 -7.62 9.04
N HIS A 75 -8.89 -8.13 7.92
CA HIS A 75 -9.55 -7.28 6.92
C HIS A 75 -10.77 -6.56 7.48
N ASP A 76 -11.56 -7.24 8.30
CA ASP A 76 -12.75 -6.68 8.92
C ASP A 76 -12.38 -5.59 9.94
N ALA A 77 -11.35 -5.82 10.75
CA ALA A 77 -10.82 -4.82 11.69
C ALA A 77 -10.21 -3.60 10.96
N ILE A 78 -9.50 -3.82 9.84
CA ILE A 78 -9.01 -2.73 9.00
C ILE A 78 -10.19 -1.94 8.45
N PHE A 79 -11.20 -2.64 7.90
CA PHE A 79 -12.36 -1.98 7.33
C PHE A 79 -13.08 -1.10 8.36
N GLU A 80 -13.40 -1.66 9.53
CA GLU A 80 -14.11 -0.95 10.60
C GLU A 80 -13.33 0.24 11.17
N ARG A 81 -11.99 0.19 11.08
CA ARG A 81 -11.14 1.29 11.54
C ARG A 81 -11.09 2.45 10.55
N PHE A 82 -11.14 2.16 9.25
CA PHE A 82 -10.92 3.16 8.20
C PHE A 82 -12.20 3.64 7.52
N ASP A 83 -13.31 2.89 7.60
CA ASP A 83 -14.67 3.38 7.34
C ASP A 83 -15.09 4.30 8.50
N ALA A 84 -14.62 5.54 8.46
CA ALA A 84 -14.67 6.49 9.57
C ALA A 84 -16.08 7.06 9.76
N ASP A 85 -16.81 7.26 8.67
CA ASP A 85 -18.20 7.72 8.67
C ASP A 85 -19.22 6.57 8.83
N LYS A 86 -18.75 5.32 8.74
CA LYS A 86 -19.55 4.08 8.89
C LYS A 86 -20.62 3.96 7.81
N ASN A 87 -20.35 4.46 6.62
CA ASN A 87 -21.26 4.37 5.48
C ASN A 87 -21.21 2.98 4.78
N GLY A 88 -20.28 2.11 5.20
CA GLY A 88 -20.13 0.76 4.67
C GLY A 88 -19.24 0.68 3.43
N VAL A 89 -18.53 1.74 3.07
CA VAL A 89 -17.51 1.79 2.02
C VAL A 89 -16.31 2.62 2.48
N ILE A 90 -15.11 2.26 2.01
CA ILE A 90 -13.93 3.11 2.18
C ILE A 90 -13.82 4.04 0.98
N ASP A 91 -13.88 5.35 1.22
CA ASP A 91 -13.69 6.36 0.19
C ASP A 91 -12.21 6.63 -0.14
N CYS A 92 -11.95 7.53 -1.09
CA CYS A 92 -10.58 7.82 -1.53
C CYS A 92 -9.69 8.46 -0.44
N HIS A 93 -10.28 9.22 0.49
CA HIS A 93 -9.59 9.91 1.57
C HIS A 93 -9.28 8.95 2.73
N GLU A 94 -10.25 8.12 3.10
CA GLU A 94 -10.10 7.04 4.06
C GLU A 94 -9.04 6.03 3.59
N PHE A 95 -9.09 5.66 2.31
CA PHE A 95 -8.10 4.79 1.71
C PHE A 95 -6.69 5.39 1.71
N LYS A 96 -6.55 6.70 1.46
CA LYS A 96 -5.26 7.40 1.57
C LYS A 96 -4.69 7.30 2.99
N SER A 97 -5.54 7.45 4.00
CA SER A 97 -5.15 7.31 5.41
C SER A 97 -4.69 5.88 5.71
N LEU A 98 -5.41 4.88 5.23
CA LEU A 98 -5.03 3.46 5.34
C LEU A 98 -3.65 3.18 4.73
N LEU A 99 -3.41 3.64 3.50
CA LEU A 99 -2.12 3.45 2.83
C LEU A 99 -0.99 4.18 3.57
N MET A 100 -1.24 5.40 4.05
CA MET A 100 -0.26 6.20 4.78
C MET A 100 0.17 5.48 6.06
N GLU A 101 -0.78 5.06 6.90
CA GLU A 101 -0.47 4.35 8.14
C GLU A 101 0.28 3.05 7.89
N THR A 102 -0.12 2.30 6.85
CA THR A 102 0.52 1.05 6.50
C THR A 102 1.98 1.26 6.07
N MET A 103 2.24 2.23 5.19
CA MET A 103 3.60 2.57 4.76
C MET A 103 4.48 3.03 5.92
N LEU A 104 3.94 3.86 6.83
CA LEU A 104 4.69 4.29 8.02
C LEU A 104 4.96 3.12 8.97
N ALA A 105 4.05 2.16 9.09
CA ALA A 105 4.29 0.93 9.84
C ALA A 105 5.41 0.10 9.22
N VAL A 106 5.44 -0.04 7.88
CA VAL A 106 6.55 -0.68 7.17
C VAL A 106 7.86 0.04 7.44
N ALA A 107 7.89 1.37 7.34
CA ALA A 107 9.08 2.18 7.62
C ALA A 107 9.63 1.91 9.03
N ARG A 108 8.76 1.83 10.04
CA ARG A 108 9.15 1.47 11.41
C ARG A 108 9.68 0.04 11.50
N GLY A 109 9.05 -0.91 10.80
CA GLY A 109 9.45 -2.31 10.80
C GLY A 109 10.80 -2.58 10.13
N ILE A 110 11.12 -1.89 9.04
CA ILE A 110 12.40 -2.07 8.32
C ILE A 110 13.57 -1.32 8.99
N GLY A 111 13.29 -0.22 9.70
CA GLY A 111 14.30 0.55 10.43
C GLY A 111 15.27 1.34 9.54
N GLY A 112 16.32 1.89 10.13
CA GLY A 112 17.24 2.83 9.46
C GLY A 112 18.30 2.19 8.57
N SER A 113 18.64 0.93 8.83
CA SER A 113 19.63 0.19 8.04
C SER A 113 19.05 -0.22 6.69
N PRO A 114 19.75 0.01 5.57
CA PRO A 114 19.28 -0.45 4.26
C PRO A 114 19.08 -1.96 4.20
N VAL A 115 17.93 -2.38 3.70
CA VAL A 115 17.58 -3.79 3.44
C VAL A 115 17.31 -3.96 1.95
N LEU A 116 17.84 -5.03 1.35
CA LEU A 116 17.53 -5.39 -0.02
C LEU A 116 16.16 -6.06 -0.08
N VAL A 117 15.24 -5.47 -0.86
CA VAL A 117 13.87 -5.94 -1.02
C VAL A 117 13.61 -6.21 -2.50
N ALA A 118 12.99 -7.35 -2.79
CA ALA A 118 12.53 -7.71 -4.12
C ALA A 118 11.11 -7.16 -4.34
N LEU A 119 10.97 -6.21 -5.26
CA LEU A 119 9.74 -5.44 -5.43
C LEU A 119 9.08 -5.72 -6.77
N GLU A 120 7.79 -6.05 -6.74
CA GLU A 120 6.98 -6.23 -7.94
C GLU A 120 6.70 -4.90 -8.66
N HIS A 121 6.46 -4.96 -9.96
CA HIS A 121 6.07 -3.79 -10.76
C HIS A 121 4.76 -3.18 -10.25
N GLY A 122 4.73 -1.86 -10.07
CA GLY A 122 3.57 -1.13 -9.57
C GLY A 122 3.29 -1.27 -8.07
N SER A 123 4.07 -2.08 -7.33
CA SER A 123 3.93 -2.18 -5.86
C SER A 123 4.23 -0.85 -5.16
N LEU A 124 3.61 -0.63 -4.00
CA LEU A 124 3.72 0.64 -3.29
C LEU A 124 5.16 0.97 -2.85
N LEU A 125 5.90 -0.05 -2.38
CA LEU A 125 7.31 0.11 -2.01
C LEU A 125 8.22 0.37 -3.21
N ARG A 126 7.86 -0.12 -4.40
CA ARG A 126 8.58 0.22 -5.63
C ARG A 126 8.43 1.70 -5.97
N LYS A 127 7.23 2.25 -5.84
CA LYS A 127 6.99 3.69 -6.04
C LYS A 127 7.79 4.55 -5.06
N ALA A 128 7.92 4.12 -3.81
CA ALA A 128 8.79 4.78 -2.84
C ALA A 128 10.28 4.74 -3.24
N ALA A 129 10.75 3.61 -3.78
CA ALA A 129 12.12 3.47 -4.27
C ALA A 129 12.41 4.37 -5.48
N GLU A 130 11.47 4.42 -6.44
CA GLU A 130 11.56 5.26 -7.65
C GLU A 130 11.54 6.75 -7.28
N HIS A 131 10.70 7.15 -6.31
CA HIS A 131 10.68 8.51 -5.74
C HIS A 131 12.04 8.91 -5.18
N GLU A 132 12.65 8.07 -4.33
CA GLU A 132 13.97 8.35 -3.75
C GLU A 132 15.06 8.49 -4.83
N GLN A 133 15.07 7.60 -5.84
CA GLN A 133 16.04 7.65 -6.94
C GLN A 133 15.94 8.95 -7.75
N SER A 134 14.72 9.37 -8.08
CA SER A 134 14.50 10.64 -8.80
C SER A 134 14.97 11.85 -7.99
N ARG A 135 14.88 11.78 -6.66
CA ARG A 135 15.32 12.85 -5.77
C ARG A 135 16.83 12.93 -5.62
N THR A 136 17.54 11.80 -5.72
CA THR A 136 19.01 11.73 -5.66
C THR A 136 19.70 11.98 -7.00
N SER A 137 18.94 12.01 -8.10
CA SER A 137 19.46 12.25 -9.46
C SER A 137 19.41 13.72 -9.88
N ASN A 138 18.89 14.61 -9.01
CA ASN A 138 18.90 16.06 -9.11
C ASN A 138 19.87 16.66 -8.11
#